data_AF-A0A871BGV0-F1
#
_entry.id   AF-A0A871BGV0-F1
#
_cell.length_a   1.000
_cell.length_b   1.000
_cell.length_c   1.000
_cell.angle_alpha   90.00
_cell.angle_beta   90.00
_cell.angle_gamma   90.00
#
_symmetry.space_group_name_H-M   'P 1'
#
loop_
_entity.id
_entity.type
_entity.pdbx_description
1 polymer ?
#
loop_
_entity_poly.entity_id
_entity_poly.type
_entity_poly.pdbx_seq_one_letter_code
_entity_poly.pdbx_strand_id
1 'polypeptide(L)'
;MDEHTRDPSVAPPLGNPTGWNDELRLWEHATLRRAVEHGVRLFNSGDFHESHDCFEDEWYNYGAGTAESAFLHGMVQVAAGAYKHFDFENDAGMRSLFETALEYIRGVPSDFYGVGVDDVRETLRAALDDPTALHGWQIELDGHRATAYPADYEYVEGLDH
;
A
#
# COMPACT_ATOMS: atom_id res chain seq x y z
N MET A 1 4.51 24.63 -8.21
CA MET A 1 3.63 23.86 -7.31
C MET A 1 3.16 22.72 -8.18
N ASP A 2 3.79 21.57 -7.97
CA ASP A 2 3.54 20.36 -8.76
C ASP A 2 2.19 19.74 -8.39
N GLU A 3 1.64 18.99 -9.33
CA GLU A 3 0.39 18.25 -9.19
C GLU A 3 0.46 17.20 -8.05
N HIS A 4 1.68 16.75 -7.72
CA HIS A 4 1.96 15.81 -6.63
C HIS A 4 1.58 16.29 -5.23
N THR A 5 1.58 17.60 -4.97
CA THR A 5 1.46 18.12 -3.59
C THR A 5 0.03 18.51 -3.20
N ARG A 6 -0.89 18.72 -4.16
CA ARG A 6 -2.26 19.18 -3.87
C ARG A 6 -3.29 18.53 -4.79
N ASP A 7 -3.95 17.49 -4.27
CA ASP A 7 -5.13 16.90 -4.89
C ASP A 7 -6.35 17.10 -3.98
N PRO A 8 -7.36 17.92 -4.37
CA PRO A 8 -8.56 18.15 -3.57
C PRO A 8 -9.50 16.93 -3.50
N SER A 9 -9.28 15.89 -4.29
CA SER A 9 -10.04 14.64 -4.22
C SER A 9 -9.61 13.76 -3.04
N VAL A 10 -8.42 14.01 -2.47
CA VAL A 10 -7.89 13.26 -1.34
C VAL A 10 -8.34 13.89 -0.03
N ALA A 11 -9.05 13.11 0.78
CA ALA A 11 -9.59 13.59 2.04
C ALA A 11 -8.48 13.80 3.10
N PRO A 12 -8.67 14.73 4.06
CA PRO A 12 -7.83 14.79 5.25
C PRO A 12 -8.01 13.51 6.09
N PRO A 13 -6.96 13.05 6.80
CA PRO A 13 -7.07 11.93 7.72
C PRO A 13 -7.93 12.31 8.94
N LEU A 14 -8.44 11.28 9.63
CA LEU A 14 -9.14 11.47 10.91
C LEU A 14 -8.17 11.78 12.07
N GLY A 15 -6.88 11.45 11.92
CA GLY A 15 -5.81 11.70 12.88
C GLY A 15 -4.67 12.56 12.30
N ASN A 16 -3.45 12.39 12.83
CA ASN A 16 -2.24 13.03 12.31
C ASN A 16 -1.18 11.96 11.97
N PRO A 17 -1.45 11.07 11.00
CA PRO A 17 -0.51 10.03 10.61
C PRO A 17 0.74 10.62 9.95
N THR A 18 1.82 9.85 9.92
CA THR A 18 3.02 10.27 9.20
C THR A 18 2.72 10.54 7.72
N GLY A 19 3.19 11.68 7.20
CA GLY A 19 2.90 12.17 5.85
C GLY A 19 1.79 13.23 5.79
N TRP A 20 1.04 13.46 6.90
CA TRP A 20 0.09 14.57 7.01
C TRP A 20 0.73 15.80 7.65
N ASN A 21 0.52 16.97 7.04
CA ASN A 21 0.89 18.26 7.61
C ASN A 21 -0.36 18.94 8.20
N ASP A 22 -0.50 18.90 9.52
CA ASP A 22 -1.69 19.44 10.21
C ASP A 22 -1.82 20.97 10.10
N GLU A 23 -0.71 21.70 10.10
CA GLU A 23 -0.72 23.16 9.98
C GLU A 23 -1.20 23.62 8.59
N LEU A 24 -0.72 22.96 7.54
CA LEU A 24 -1.06 23.28 6.15
C LEU A 24 -2.33 22.55 5.68
N ARG A 25 -2.82 21.58 6.46
CA ARG A 25 -3.99 20.75 6.16
C ARG A 25 -3.84 20.02 4.82
N LEU A 26 -2.67 19.45 4.58
CA LEU A 26 -2.29 18.79 3.32
C LEU A 26 -1.44 17.54 3.59
N TRP A 27 -1.57 16.55 2.72
CA TRP A 27 -0.59 15.47 2.60
C TRP A 27 0.72 16.00 2.01
N GLU A 28 1.86 15.48 2.46
CA GLU A 28 3.16 15.81 1.87
C GLU A 28 3.19 15.45 0.37
N HIS A 29 2.61 14.29 0.02
CA HIS A 29 2.38 13.84 -1.35
C HIS A 29 0.95 13.32 -1.51
N ALA A 30 0.09 14.11 -2.14
CA ALA A 30 -1.33 13.75 -2.28
C ALA A 30 -1.53 12.55 -3.21
N THR A 31 -0.70 12.40 -4.26
CA THR A 31 -0.74 11.23 -5.16
C THR A 31 -0.37 9.94 -4.44
N LEU A 32 0.61 9.98 -3.51
CA LEU A 32 0.96 8.83 -2.67
C LEU A 32 -0.23 8.40 -1.82
N ARG A 33 -0.87 9.37 -1.18
CA ARG A 33 -2.08 9.08 -0.42
C ARG A 33 -3.18 8.47 -1.29
N ARG A 34 -3.39 8.99 -2.49
CA ARG A 34 -4.38 8.47 -3.44
C ARG A 34 -4.08 7.02 -3.83
N ALA A 35 -2.83 6.72 -4.18
CA ALA A 35 -2.37 5.36 -4.49
C ALA A 35 -2.57 4.41 -3.30
N VAL A 36 -2.32 4.87 -2.07
CA VAL A 36 -2.59 4.10 -0.84
C VAL A 36 -4.08 3.80 -0.67
N GLU A 37 -4.95 4.78 -0.86
CA GLU A 37 -6.40 4.57 -0.70
C GLU A 37 -6.93 3.51 -1.67
N HIS A 38 -6.58 3.62 -2.95
CA HIS A 38 -7.02 2.67 -3.97
C HIS A 38 -6.35 1.30 -3.78
N GLY A 39 -5.02 1.27 -3.66
CA GLY A 39 -4.24 0.04 -3.55
C GLY A 39 -4.62 -0.80 -2.33
N VAL A 40 -4.84 -0.19 -1.16
CA VAL A 40 -5.29 -0.91 0.04
C VAL A 40 -6.71 -1.46 -0.11
N ARG A 41 -7.65 -0.68 -0.66
CA ARG A 41 -9.03 -1.14 -0.84
C ARG A 41 -9.12 -2.29 -1.85
N LEU A 42 -8.34 -2.25 -2.92
CA LEU A 42 -8.20 -3.33 -3.90
C LEU A 42 -7.58 -4.59 -3.26
N PHE A 43 -6.49 -4.43 -2.50
CA PHE A 43 -5.90 -5.53 -1.73
C PHE A 43 -6.93 -6.21 -0.82
N ASN A 44 -7.69 -5.41 -0.08
CA ASN A 44 -8.71 -5.88 0.87
C ASN A 44 -9.89 -6.60 0.20
N SER A 45 -10.04 -6.45 -1.11
CA SER A 45 -11.06 -7.11 -1.94
C SER A 45 -10.54 -8.39 -2.61
N GLY A 46 -9.23 -8.66 -2.52
CA GLY A 46 -8.57 -9.78 -3.19
C GLY A 46 -8.08 -9.45 -4.60
N ASP A 47 -8.19 -8.19 -5.05
CA ASP A 47 -7.76 -7.73 -6.37
C ASP A 47 -6.27 -7.34 -6.30
N PHE A 48 -5.41 -8.34 -6.09
CA PHE A 48 -4.00 -8.13 -5.74
C PHE A 48 -3.15 -7.60 -6.90
N HIS A 49 -3.52 -7.88 -8.14
CA HIS A 49 -2.83 -7.36 -9.32
C HIS A 49 -3.09 -5.87 -9.49
N GLU A 50 -4.35 -5.46 -9.41
CA GLU A 50 -4.77 -4.06 -9.46
C GLU A 50 -4.20 -3.26 -8.29
N SER A 51 -4.14 -3.88 -7.10
CA SER A 51 -3.47 -3.32 -5.93
C SER A 51 -1.99 -3.06 -6.20
N HIS A 52 -1.29 -4.03 -6.80
CA HIS A 52 0.12 -3.89 -7.18
C HIS A 52 0.32 -2.71 -8.12
N ASP A 53 -0.50 -2.58 -9.16
CA ASP A 53 -0.36 -1.55 -10.19
C ASP A 53 -0.55 -0.14 -9.61
N CYS A 54 -1.47 0.03 -8.65
CA CYS A 54 -1.63 1.29 -7.92
C CYS A 54 -0.35 1.71 -7.19
N PHE A 55 0.35 0.78 -6.54
CA PHE A 55 1.59 1.08 -5.82
C PHE A 55 2.79 1.22 -6.76
N GLU A 56 2.83 0.43 -7.84
CA GLU A 56 3.93 0.46 -8.81
C GLU A 56 3.97 1.78 -9.60
N ASP A 57 2.82 2.25 -10.09
CA ASP A 57 2.73 3.52 -10.81
C ASP A 57 3.27 4.68 -9.98
N GLU A 58 2.82 4.78 -8.72
CA GLU A 58 3.25 5.85 -7.83
C GLU A 58 4.71 5.69 -7.37
N TRP A 59 5.23 4.46 -7.28
CA TRP A 59 6.61 4.20 -6.89
C TRP A 59 7.63 4.89 -7.80
N TYR A 60 7.40 4.91 -9.11
CA TYR A 60 8.31 5.53 -10.08
C TYR A 60 8.45 7.04 -9.93
N ASN A 61 7.57 7.70 -9.16
CA ASN A 61 7.63 9.13 -8.90
C ASN A 61 8.69 9.52 -7.84
N TYR A 62 9.28 8.55 -7.12
CA TYR A 62 10.21 8.81 -6.03
C TYR A 62 11.62 8.29 -6.32
N GLY A 63 12.61 9.13 -5.99
CA GLY A 63 14.02 8.75 -6.07
C GLY A 63 14.38 7.63 -5.08
N ALA A 64 15.39 6.83 -5.43
CA ALA A 64 15.88 5.78 -4.54
C ALA A 64 16.38 6.34 -3.20
N GLY A 65 16.05 5.64 -2.11
CA GLY A 65 16.54 5.95 -0.76
C GLY A 65 15.65 6.88 0.07
N THR A 66 14.49 7.31 -0.44
CA THR A 66 13.49 8.03 0.36
C THR A 66 12.56 7.06 1.10
N ALA A 67 11.85 7.57 2.12
CA ALA A 67 10.87 6.77 2.86
C ALA A 67 9.68 6.38 1.98
N GLU A 68 9.26 7.27 1.08
CA GLU A 68 8.18 7.08 0.12
C GLU A 68 8.52 5.96 -0.87
N SER A 69 9.71 6.01 -1.48
CA SER A 69 10.16 4.98 -2.41
C SER A 69 10.30 3.62 -1.72
N ALA A 70 10.82 3.58 -0.50
CA ALA A 70 10.92 2.36 0.30
C ALA A 70 9.54 1.80 0.68
N PHE A 71 8.61 2.66 1.12
CA PHE A 71 7.25 2.25 1.45
C PHE A 71 6.52 1.69 0.22
N LEU A 72 6.48 2.44 -0.89
CA LEU A 72 5.78 2.03 -2.10
C LEU A 72 6.35 0.74 -2.67
N HIS A 73 7.68 0.60 -2.74
CA HIS A 73 8.29 -0.65 -3.17
C HIS A 73 7.94 -1.80 -2.22
N GLY A 74 7.92 -1.57 -0.91
CA GLY A 74 7.42 -2.55 0.04
C GLY A 74 5.99 -3.01 -0.26
N MET A 75 5.08 -2.06 -0.50
CA MET A 75 3.67 -2.36 -0.80
C MET A 75 3.47 -3.06 -2.15
N VAL A 76 4.26 -2.72 -3.18
CA VAL A 76 4.34 -3.47 -4.45
C VAL A 76 4.65 -4.94 -4.18
N GLN A 77 5.65 -5.22 -3.34
CA GLN A 77 6.04 -6.59 -2.99
C GLN A 77 4.97 -7.30 -2.14
N VAL A 78 4.26 -6.59 -1.27
CA VAL A 78 3.12 -7.13 -0.49
C VAL A 78 2.01 -7.58 -1.43
N ALA A 79 1.57 -6.72 -2.34
CA ALA A 79 0.51 -7.03 -3.30
C ALA A 79 0.91 -8.18 -4.23
N ALA A 80 2.12 -8.12 -4.82
CA ALA A 80 2.66 -9.19 -5.65
C ALA A 80 2.78 -10.53 -4.89
N GLY A 81 3.21 -10.49 -3.62
CA GLY A 81 3.33 -11.69 -2.79
C GLY A 81 1.98 -12.35 -2.52
N ALA A 82 0.96 -11.56 -2.17
CA ALA A 82 -0.40 -12.06 -2.02
C ALA A 82 -0.93 -12.64 -3.34
N TYR A 83 -0.72 -11.95 -4.47
CA TYR A 83 -1.09 -12.45 -5.80
C TYR A 83 -0.43 -13.80 -6.11
N LYS A 84 0.85 -13.99 -5.78
CA LYS A 84 1.52 -15.30 -5.94
C LYS A 84 0.87 -16.41 -5.11
N HIS A 85 0.44 -16.11 -3.90
CA HIS A 85 -0.21 -17.09 -3.03
C HIS A 85 -1.60 -17.46 -3.54
N PHE A 86 -2.47 -16.47 -3.74
CA PHE A 86 -3.89 -16.71 -4.01
C PHE A 86 -4.19 -17.15 -5.44
N ASP A 87 -3.50 -16.60 -6.44
CA ASP A 87 -3.80 -16.86 -7.86
C ASP A 87 -2.95 -17.98 -8.47
N PHE A 88 -1.79 -18.26 -7.88
CA PHE A 88 -0.83 -19.23 -8.43
C PHE A 88 -0.45 -20.35 -7.46
N GLU A 89 -0.98 -20.35 -6.23
CA GLU A 89 -0.63 -21.31 -5.17
C GLU A 89 0.90 -21.41 -4.96
N ASN A 90 1.60 -20.28 -5.17
CA ASN A 90 3.06 -20.21 -5.19
C ASN A 90 3.61 -19.56 -3.92
N ASP A 91 3.59 -20.33 -2.83
CA ASP A 91 4.09 -19.87 -1.53
C ASP A 91 5.60 -19.58 -1.54
N ALA A 92 6.37 -20.25 -2.39
CA ALA A 92 7.80 -19.97 -2.51
C ALA A 92 8.05 -18.58 -3.09
N GLY A 93 7.28 -18.21 -4.12
CA GLY A 93 7.28 -16.87 -4.69
C GLY A 93 6.81 -15.82 -3.69
N MET A 94 5.68 -16.08 -3.01
CA MET A 94 5.17 -15.22 -1.93
C MET A 94 6.23 -14.96 -0.86
N ARG A 95 6.88 -16.00 -0.33
CA ARG A 95 7.90 -15.87 0.71
C ARG A 95 9.06 -14.97 0.27
N SER A 96 9.57 -15.15 -0.95
CA SER A 96 10.67 -14.34 -1.47
C SER A 96 10.29 -12.85 -1.59
N LEU A 97 9.06 -12.56 -2.00
CA LEU A 97 8.56 -11.19 -2.13
C LEU A 97 8.33 -10.58 -0.74
N PHE A 98 7.80 -11.35 0.23
CA PHE A 98 7.57 -10.88 1.59
C PHE A 98 8.85 -10.61 2.37
N GLU A 99 9.89 -11.44 2.20
CA GLU A 99 11.22 -11.15 2.76
C GLU A 99 11.75 -9.81 2.25
N THR A 100 11.64 -9.59 0.93
CA THR A 100 12.05 -8.34 0.28
C THR A 100 11.21 -7.14 0.75
N ALA A 101 9.89 -7.31 0.86
CA ALA A 101 8.98 -6.28 1.37
C ALA A 101 9.37 -5.83 2.78
N LEU A 102 9.66 -6.79 3.68
CA LEU A 102 10.08 -6.53 5.06
C LEU A 102 11.40 -5.77 5.15
N GLU A 103 12.31 -5.95 4.20
CA GLU A 103 13.54 -5.15 4.12
C GLU A 103 13.23 -3.70 3.76
N TYR A 104 12.41 -3.47 2.74
CA TYR A 104 12.02 -2.13 2.31
C TYR A 104 11.26 -1.37 3.38
N ILE A 105 10.24 -1.99 3.99
CA ILE A 105 9.44 -1.31 5.00
C ILE A 105 10.08 -1.29 6.39
N ARG A 106 11.30 -1.78 6.60
CA ARG A 106 11.89 -1.89 7.95
C ARG A 106 11.95 -0.57 8.72
N GLY A 107 12.30 0.51 8.04
CA GLY A 107 12.49 1.85 8.63
C GLY A 107 11.30 2.80 8.45
N VAL A 108 10.24 2.35 7.78
CA VAL A 108 9.05 3.18 7.52
C VAL A 108 8.29 3.41 8.84
N PRO A 109 7.68 4.58 9.09
CA PRO A 109 6.83 4.79 10.25
C PRO A 109 5.64 3.81 10.31
N SER A 110 5.16 3.48 11.52
CA SER A 110 4.11 2.47 11.73
C SER A 110 2.74 2.87 11.20
N ASP A 111 2.52 4.16 10.96
CA ASP A 111 1.25 4.78 10.54
C ASP A 111 1.39 5.54 9.21
N PHE A 112 2.39 5.20 8.40
CA PHE A 112 2.77 5.95 7.20
C PHE A 112 1.60 6.05 6.22
N TYR A 113 1.23 7.29 5.88
CA TYR A 113 0.08 7.64 5.04
C TYR A 113 -1.25 7.02 5.50
N GLY A 114 -1.38 6.73 6.80
CA GLY A 114 -2.56 6.13 7.41
C GLY A 114 -2.60 4.62 7.37
N VAL A 115 -1.62 3.94 6.75
CA VAL A 115 -1.54 2.48 6.72
C VAL A 115 -1.04 1.94 8.06
N GLY A 116 -1.66 0.86 8.55
CA GLY A 116 -1.16 0.09 9.69
C GLY A 116 0.09 -0.72 9.32
N VAL A 117 1.24 -0.08 9.11
CA VAL A 117 2.47 -0.72 8.62
C VAL A 117 3.02 -1.76 9.61
N ASP A 118 2.78 -1.60 10.91
CA ASP A 118 3.15 -2.63 11.89
C ASP A 118 2.32 -3.92 11.72
N ASP A 119 1.02 -3.82 11.50
CA ASP A 119 0.13 -4.96 11.20
C ASP A 119 0.57 -5.67 9.91
N VAL A 120 0.97 -4.90 8.90
CA VAL A 120 1.58 -5.42 7.66
C VAL A 120 2.84 -6.22 7.99
N ARG A 121 3.80 -5.65 8.72
CA ARG A 121 5.05 -6.36 9.06
C ARG A 121 4.79 -7.62 9.87
N GLU A 122 3.88 -7.59 10.84
CA GLU A 122 3.54 -8.73 11.68
C GLU A 122 2.91 -9.84 10.84
N THR A 123 1.96 -9.50 9.96
CA THR A 123 1.29 -10.48 9.11
C THR A 123 2.23 -11.09 8.08
N LEU A 124 3.11 -10.29 7.46
CA LEU A 124 4.11 -10.83 6.54
C LEU A 124 5.02 -11.83 7.23
N ARG A 125 5.52 -11.53 8.45
CA ARG A 125 6.35 -12.47 9.21
C ARG A 125 5.61 -13.75 9.55
N ALA A 126 4.33 -13.66 9.95
CA ALA A 126 3.51 -14.85 10.19
C ALA A 126 3.31 -15.67 8.91
N ALA A 127 3.08 -15.00 7.77
CA ALA A 127 2.90 -15.65 6.48
C ALA A 127 4.17 -16.33 5.92
N LEU A 128 5.36 -15.90 6.36
CA LEU A 128 6.61 -16.62 6.04
C LEU A 128 6.64 -18.02 6.65
N ASP A 129 6.06 -18.18 7.84
CA ASP A 129 5.97 -19.46 8.55
C ASP A 129 4.72 -20.26 8.14
N ASP A 130 3.57 -19.59 8.04
CA ASP A 130 2.27 -20.18 7.70
C ASP A 130 1.48 -19.24 6.75
N PRO A 131 1.41 -19.54 5.44
CA PRO A 131 0.70 -18.71 4.46
C PRO A 131 -0.78 -18.47 4.78
N THR A 132 -1.41 -19.32 5.60
CA THR A 132 -2.81 -19.12 6.02
C THR A 132 -3.01 -17.86 6.87
N ALA A 133 -1.94 -17.25 7.38
CA ALA A 133 -1.98 -15.93 8.01
C ALA A 133 -2.55 -14.83 7.08
N LEU A 134 -2.48 -15.01 5.75
CA LEU A 134 -3.10 -14.09 4.79
C LEU A 134 -4.61 -14.28 4.64
N HIS A 135 -5.16 -15.44 5.05
CA HIS A 135 -6.55 -15.80 4.73
C HIS A 135 -7.53 -14.93 5.53
N GLY A 136 -8.23 -14.04 4.83
CA GLY A 136 -9.15 -13.08 5.43
C GLY A 136 -8.46 -11.89 6.10
N TRP A 137 -7.14 -11.77 6.00
CA TRP A 137 -6.43 -10.57 6.41
C TRP A 137 -6.75 -9.41 5.45
N GLN A 138 -6.92 -8.23 6.01
CA GLN A 138 -7.16 -6.98 5.30
C GLN A 138 -6.26 -5.92 5.88
N ILE A 139 -5.60 -5.11 5.07
CA ILE A 139 -4.74 -4.02 5.50
C ILE A 139 -5.60 -2.91 6.11
N GLU A 140 -5.17 -2.43 7.27
CA GLU A 140 -5.80 -1.29 7.95
C GLU A 140 -5.35 0.04 7.33
N LEU A 141 -6.32 0.92 7.10
CA LEU A 141 -6.15 2.28 6.62
C LEU A 141 -7.01 3.22 7.47
N ASP A 142 -6.38 4.19 8.11
CA ASP A 142 -7.01 5.16 9.03
C ASP A 142 -7.85 4.51 10.15
N GLY A 143 -7.42 3.34 10.64
CA GLY A 143 -8.16 2.59 11.66
C GLY A 143 -9.36 1.80 11.12
N HIS A 144 -9.48 1.65 9.80
CA HIS A 144 -10.57 0.95 9.14
C HIS A 144 -10.04 -0.10 8.14
N ARG A 145 -10.82 -1.15 7.89
CA ARG A 145 -10.53 -2.19 6.89
C ARG A 145 -11.61 -2.16 5.82
N ALA A 146 -11.50 -1.18 4.92
CA ALA A 146 -12.45 -0.97 3.83
C ALA A 146 -12.04 -1.76 2.59
N THR A 147 -13.02 -2.25 1.84
CA THR A 147 -12.87 -2.90 0.53
C THR A 147 -13.10 -1.90 -0.60
N ALA A 148 -12.88 -2.34 -1.83
CA ALA A 148 -12.98 -1.54 -3.04
C ALA A 148 -14.41 -1.07 -3.33
N TYR A 149 -14.46 0.13 -3.92
CA TYR A 149 -15.60 0.77 -4.54
C TYR A 149 -15.38 0.85 -6.06
N PRO A 150 -16.41 1.12 -6.87
CA PRO A 150 -16.26 1.29 -8.32
C PRO A 150 -15.16 2.29 -8.72
N ALA A 151 -14.99 3.37 -7.95
CA ALA A 151 -13.97 4.38 -8.21
C ALA A 151 -12.52 3.86 -8.06
N ASP A 152 -12.29 2.81 -7.27
CA ASP A 152 -10.95 2.22 -7.13
C ASP A 152 -10.56 1.43 -8.38
N TYR A 153 -11.54 0.75 -9.02
CA TYR A 153 -11.33 0.09 -10.30
C TYR A 153 -11.19 1.10 -11.46
N GLU A 154 -12.00 2.17 -11.47
CA GLU A 154 -11.86 3.26 -12.45
C GLU A 154 -10.48 3.94 -12.34
N TYR A 155 -9.93 4.05 -11.13
CA TYR A 155 -8.59 4.60 -10.90
C TYR A 155 -7.51 3.73 -11.55
N VAL A 156 -7.48 2.43 -11.24
CA VAL A 156 -6.43 1.52 -11.75
C VAL A 156 -6.54 1.30 -13.26
N GLU A 157 -7.75 1.22 -13.82
CA GLU A 157 -7.97 1.17 -15.28
C GLU A 157 -7.41 2.41 -16.00
N GLY A 158 -7.30 3.55 -15.29
CA GLY A 158 -6.71 4.78 -15.81
C GLY A 158 -5.18 4.82 -15.80
N LEU A 159 -4.52 3.88 -15.10
CA LEU A 159 -3.06 3.76 -15.02
C LEU A 159 -2.48 2.97 -16.21
N ASP A 160 -3.27 2.03 -16.76
CA ASP A 160 -2.88 1.22 -17.91
C ASP A 160 -2.67 2.09 -19.17
N HIS A 161 -1.42 2.22 -19.59
CA HIS A 161 -0.97 2.94 -20.80
C HIS A 161 -0.95 2.08 -22.06
#